data_AF-A0A821PEK6-F1
#
_entry.id   AF-A0A821PEK6-F1
#
_cell.length_a   1.000
_cell.length_b   1.000
_cell.length_c   1.000
_cell.angle_alpha   90.00
_cell.angle_beta   90.00
_cell.angle_gamma   90.00
#
_symmetry.space_group_name_H-M   'P 1'
#
loop_
_entity.id
_entity.type
_entity.pdbx_description
1 polymer ?
#
loop_
_entity_poly.entity_id
_entity_poly.type
_entity_poly.pdbx_seq_one_letter_code
_entity_poly.pdbx_strand_id
1 'polypeptide(L)'
;MLSALRWINMNIRDYGGDPNNVLLFGESSGGRAVGDIGALKGSLNLYRHIISQSGSFNSFSFYTNISVSLQRSNFIVKKLNCQSNKSETVLECLRKASVNDLIVAYGDDGLRSVIDGYFFSYYPRLAIQHGTYN
;
A
#
# COMPACT_ATOMS: atom_id res chain seq x y z
N MET A 1 -2.22 3.45 -6.15
CA MET A 1 -2.37 4.91 -5.94
C MET A 1 -1.32 5.71 -6.71
N LEU A 2 -0.02 5.43 -6.58
CA LEU A 2 1.03 6.17 -7.31
C LEU A 2 0.80 6.24 -8.83
N SER A 3 0.40 5.14 -9.48
CA SER A 3 0.09 5.15 -10.92
C SER A 3 -1.05 6.09 -11.28
N ALA A 4 -2.09 6.18 -10.45
CA ALA A 4 -3.20 7.11 -10.67
C ALA A 4 -2.74 8.56 -10.50
N LEU A 5 -1.88 8.85 -9.51
CA LEU A 5 -1.31 10.19 -9.33
C LEU A 5 -0.40 10.59 -10.49
N ARG A 6 0.39 9.66 -11.03
CA ARG A 6 1.18 9.88 -12.24
C ARG A 6 0.28 10.18 -13.42
N TRP A 7 -0.81 9.43 -13.57
CA TRP A 7 -1.79 9.70 -14.62
C TRP A 7 -2.41 11.10 -14.46
N ILE A 8 -2.82 11.49 -13.26
CA ILE A 8 -3.32 12.85 -12.99
C ILE A 8 -2.27 13.88 -13.38
N ASN A 9 -1.02 13.73 -12.95
CA ASN A 9 0.04 14.68 -13.28
C ASN A 9 0.30 14.82 -14.78
N MET A 10 0.17 13.72 -15.53
CA MET A 10 0.37 13.72 -16.98
C MET A 10 -0.83 14.30 -17.75
N ASN A 11 -2.05 14.14 -17.24
CA ASN A 11 -3.26 14.35 -18.06
C ASN A 11 -4.18 15.47 -17.53
N ILE A 12 -4.12 15.86 -16.25
CA ILE A 12 -5.16 16.73 -15.66
C ILE A 12 -5.22 18.13 -16.28
N ARG A 13 -4.14 18.58 -16.93
CA ARG A 13 -4.11 19.83 -17.70
C ARG A 13 -5.16 19.84 -18.82
N ASP A 14 -5.35 18.70 -19.50
CA ASP A 14 -6.32 18.56 -20.59
C ASP A 14 -7.78 18.66 -20.09
N TYR A 15 -7.97 18.51 -18.78
CA TYR A 15 -9.26 18.64 -18.10
C TYR A 15 -9.39 19.96 -17.33
N GLY A 16 -8.47 20.92 -17.55
CA GLY A 16 -8.48 22.23 -16.91
C GLY A 16 -7.96 22.28 -15.47
N GLY A 17 -7.34 21.20 -14.97
CA GLY A 17 -6.70 21.18 -13.66
C GLY A 17 -5.23 21.58 -13.69
N ASP A 18 -4.70 21.97 -12.52
CA ASP A 18 -3.27 22.26 -12.34
C ASP A 18 -2.57 21.06 -11.67
N PRO A 19 -1.68 20.33 -12.38
CA PRO A 19 -0.94 19.22 -11.79
C PRO A 19 0.02 19.66 -10.67
N ASN A 20 0.39 20.95 -10.60
CA ASN A 20 1.22 21.47 -9.50
C ASN A 20 0.41 21.78 -8.24
N ASN A 21 -0.93 21.70 -8.31
CA ASN A 21 -1.84 22.01 -7.19
C ASN A 21 -2.84 20.87 -6.93
N VAL A 22 -2.34 19.63 -6.92
CA VAL A 22 -3.14 18.44 -6.60
C VAL A 22 -3.25 18.27 -5.09
N LEU A 23 -4.48 18.24 -4.57
CA LEU A 23 -4.77 17.88 -3.17
C LEU A 23 -5.28 16.44 -3.09
N LEU A 24 -4.69 15.64 -2.20
CA LEU A 24 -5.16 14.30 -1.88
C LEU A 24 -6.03 14.34 -0.64
N PHE A 25 -7.17 13.68 -0.70
CA PHE A 25 -8.10 13.58 0.41
C PHE A 25 -8.47 12.12 0.63
N GLY A 26 -8.58 11.70 1.89
CA GLY A 26 -9.03 10.36 2.23
C GLY A 26 -9.64 10.25 3.62
N GLU A 27 -10.54 9.28 3.77
CA GLU A 27 -11.22 8.93 5.03
C GLU A 27 -10.88 7.49 5.44
N SER A 28 -10.76 7.20 6.74
CA SER A 28 -10.48 5.86 7.30
C SER A 28 -9.22 5.23 6.67
N SER A 29 -9.34 4.08 5.99
CA SER A 29 -8.24 3.48 5.24
C SER A 29 -7.69 4.40 4.14
N GLY A 30 -8.54 5.24 3.55
CA GLY A 30 -8.15 6.31 2.64
C GLY A 30 -7.37 7.43 3.32
N GLY A 31 -7.75 7.81 4.54
CA GLY A 31 -7.02 8.81 5.35
C GLY A 31 -5.63 8.33 5.73
N ARG A 32 -5.50 7.03 6.06
CA ARG A 32 -4.18 6.39 6.22
C ARG A 32 -3.43 6.38 4.89
N ALA A 33 -4.07 5.96 3.81
CA ALA A 33 -3.46 5.83 2.50
C ALA A 33 -2.87 7.14 1.97
N VAL A 34 -3.52 8.29 2.18
CA VAL A 34 -2.95 9.59 1.77
C VAL A 34 -1.72 9.96 2.60
N GLY A 35 -1.67 9.60 3.88
CA GLY A 35 -0.46 9.76 4.69
C GLY A 35 0.65 8.79 4.30
N ASP A 36 0.31 7.54 3.99
CA ASP A 36 1.24 6.53 3.46
C ASP A 36 1.92 7.04 2.19
N ILE A 37 1.16 7.66 1.28
CA ILE A 37 1.69 8.25 0.04
C ILE A 37 2.82 9.23 0.33
N GLY A 38 2.74 10.04 1.39
CA GLY A 38 3.82 10.96 1.73
C GLY A 38 5.13 10.31 2.14
N ALA A 39 5.10 9.05 2.58
CA ALA A 39 6.29 8.27 2.92
C ALA A 39 6.77 7.34 1.79
N LEU A 40 5.99 7.18 0.71
CA LEU A 40 6.32 6.27 -0.38
C LEU A 40 7.43 6.83 -1.27
N LYS A 41 8.39 5.97 -1.62
CA LYS A 41 9.36 6.31 -2.66
C LYS A 41 8.67 6.56 -4.00
N GLY A 42 8.96 7.71 -4.61
CA GLY A 42 8.42 8.08 -5.93
C GLY A 42 7.03 8.73 -5.91
N SER A 43 6.57 9.23 -4.75
CA SER A 43 5.41 10.12 -4.67
C SER A 43 5.76 11.61 -4.73
N LEU A 44 7.05 11.96 -4.67
CA LEU A 44 7.54 13.33 -4.78
C LEU A 44 7.00 14.02 -6.03
N ASN A 45 6.55 15.26 -5.86
CA ASN A 45 5.97 16.10 -6.91
C ASN A 45 4.69 15.54 -7.56
N LEU A 46 4.04 14.53 -6.98
CA LEU A 46 2.77 14.01 -7.48
C LEU A 46 1.53 14.64 -6.82
N TYR A 47 1.71 15.33 -5.70
CA TYR A 47 0.69 16.08 -5.00
C TYR A 47 1.31 17.30 -4.32
N ARG A 48 0.47 18.25 -3.92
CA ARG A 48 0.84 19.46 -3.19
C ARG A 48 0.37 19.42 -1.74
N HIS A 49 -0.82 18.86 -1.50
CA HIS A 49 -1.47 18.88 -0.19
C HIS A 49 -2.12 17.52 0.12
N ILE A 50 -2.25 17.20 1.40
CA ILE A 50 -2.95 16.01 1.90
C ILE A 50 -3.94 16.42 2.99
N ILE A 51 -5.14 15.86 2.95
CA ILE A 51 -6.13 15.86 4.03
C ILE A 51 -6.41 14.41 4.42
N SER A 52 -6.10 14.06 5.66
CA SER A 52 -6.43 12.76 6.25
C SER A 52 -7.54 12.91 7.28
N GLN A 53 -8.65 12.21 7.08
CA GLN A 53 -9.77 12.17 8.02
C GLN A 53 -9.92 10.77 8.62
N SER A 54 -10.02 10.67 9.93
CA SER A 54 -10.27 9.40 10.64
C SER A 54 -9.31 8.25 10.27
N GLY A 55 -8.16 8.56 9.67
CA GLY A 55 -7.21 7.59 9.12
C GLY A 55 -5.81 7.85 9.63
N SER A 56 -5.40 7.12 10.68
CA SER A 56 -4.08 7.32 11.27
C SER A 56 -3.01 6.52 10.53
N PHE A 57 -2.02 7.23 9.99
CA PHE A 57 -0.76 6.68 9.48
C PHE A 57 0.36 6.71 10.54
N ASN A 58 0.07 7.22 11.73
CA ASN A 58 1.03 7.36 12.84
C ASN A 58 1.15 6.08 13.70
N SER A 59 0.20 5.14 13.61
CA SER A 59 0.25 3.90 14.39
C SER A 59 1.05 2.81 13.69
N PHE A 60 2.03 2.23 14.40
CA PHE A 60 2.80 1.07 13.92
C PHE A 60 1.94 -0.18 13.68
N SER A 61 0.78 -0.29 14.35
CA SER A 61 -0.10 -1.48 14.26
C SER A 61 -0.71 -1.71 12.88
N PHE A 62 -0.70 -0.69 12.01
CA PHE A 62 -1.20 -0.78 10.63
C PHE A 62 -0.17 -1.25 9.62
N TYR A 63 1.08 -1.42 10.05
CA TYR A 63 2.18 -1.86 9.22
C TYR A 63 2.75 -3.18 9.74
N THR A 64 3.53 -3.84 8.92
CA THR A 64 4.22 -5.08 9.29
C THR A 64 5.56 -5.17 8.58
N ASN A 65 6.45 -6.06 9.03
CA ASN A 65 7.69 -6.34 8.33
C ASN A 65 7.53 -7.53 7.37
N ILE A 66 8.49 -7.69 6.47
CA ILE A 66 8.50 -8.78 5.47
C ILE A 66 8.36 -10.14 6.13
N SER A 67 9.09 -10.42 7.21
CA SER A 67 9.09 -11.74 7.87
C SER A 67 7.71 -12.13 8.39
N VAL A 68 7.01 -11.22 9.08
CA VAL A 68 5.65 -11.45 9.58
C VAL A 68 4.64 -11.53 8.44
N SER A 69 4.80 -10.71 7.40
CA SER A 69 3.95 -10.76 6.20
C SER A 69 4.08 -12.10 5.46
N LEU A 70 5.28 -12.65 5.36
CA LEU A 70 5.54 -13.97 4.77
C LEU A 70 4.92 -15.09 5.61
N GLN A 71 5.05 -15.02 6.94
CA GLN A 71 4.39 -15.99 7.83
C GLN A 71 2.87 -15.99 7.62
N ARG A 72 2.24 -14.82 7.53
CA ARG A 72 0.80 -14.71 7.21
C ARG A 72 0.46 -15.27 5.84
N SER A 73 1.25 -14.92 4.83
CA SER A 73 1.10 -15.43 3.46
C SER A 73 1.14 -16.97 3.42
N ASN A 74 2.00 -17.60 4.22
CA ASN A 74 2.10 -19.06 4.29
C ASN A 74 0.80 -19.74 4.80
N PHE A 75 0.01 -19.08 5.65
CA PHE A 75 -1.30 -19.63 6.05
C PHE A 75 -2.28 -19.67 4.88
N ILE A 76 -2.28 -18.64 4.04
CA ILE A 76 -3.14 -18.56 2.84
C ILE A 76 -2.69 -19.62 1.83
N VAL A 77 -1.38 -19.73 1.59
CA VAL A 77 -0.79 -20.76 0.73
C VAL A 77 -1.20 -22.16 1.21
N LYS A 78 -1.17 -22.42 2.52
CA LYS A 78 -1.60 -23.69 3.10
C LYS A 78 -3.10 -23.94 2.95
N LYS A 79 -3.96 -22.95 3.20
CA LYS A 79 -5.42 -23.08 3.06
C LYS A 79 -5.84 -23.39 1.62
N LEU A 80 -5.12 -22.86 0.65
CA LEU A 80 -5.39 -23.06 -0.78
C LEU A 80 -4.65 -24.26 -1.39
N ASN A 81 -3.95 -25.05 -0.56
CA ASN A 81 -3.13 -26.19 -1.02
C ASN A 81 -2.09 -25.80 -2.08
N CYS A 82 -1.52 -24.59 -1.97
CA CYS A 82 -0.54 -24.04 -2.92
C CYS A 82 0.91 -24.19 -2.46
N GLN A 83 1.22 -25.05 -1.48
CA GLN A 83 2.58 -25.20 -0.95
C GLN A 83 3.56 -25.69 -2.03
N SER A 84 4.72 -25.04 -2.12
CA SER A 84 5.83 -25.45 -2.98
C SER A 84 7.14 -24.88 -2.44
N ASN A 85 8.26 -25.52 -2.79
CA ASN A 85 9.62 -25.03 -2.52
C ASN A 85 10.06 -23.92 -3.50
N LYS A 86 9.29 -23.68 -4.56
CA LYS A 86 9.57 -22.64 -5.58
C LYS A 86 8.51 -21.54 -5.51
N SER A 87 8.96 -20.30 -5.36
CA SER A 87 8.07 -19.15 -5.20
C SER A 87 7.16 -18.94 -6.43
N GLU A 88 7.67 -19.24 -7.62
CA GLU A 88 6.98 -19.12 -8.90
C GLU A 88 5.77 -20.06 -8.95
N THR A 89 5.94 -21.31 -8.52
CA THR A 89 4.86 -22.31 -8.46
C THR A 89 3.79 -21.91 -7.45
N VAL A 90 4.19 -21.36 -6.29
CA VAL A 90 3.24 -20.83 -5.30
C VAL A 90 2.42 -19.70 -5.92
N LEU A 91 3.07 -18.73 -6.58
CA LEU A 91 2.41 -17.59 -7.21
C LEU A 91 1.47 -18.00 -8.34
N GLU A 92 1.86 -18.96 -9.19
CA GLU A 92 1.01 -19.50 -10.24
C GLU A 92 -0.25 -20.15 -9.67
N CYS A 93 -0.11 -20.92 -8.59
CA CYS A 93 -1.25 -21.54 -7.90
C CYS A 93 -2.21 -20.48 -7.34
N LEU A 94 -1.68 -19.48 -6.61
CA LEU A 94 -2.49 -18.40 -6.05
C LEU A 94 -3.22 -17.57 -7.12
N ARG A 95 -2.59 -17.34 -8.28
CA ARG A 95 -3.22 -16.61 -9.41
C ARG A 95 -4.32 -17.41 -10.10
N LYS A 96 -4.32 -18.73 -9.98
CA LYS A 96 -5.37 -19.62 -10.52
C LYS A 96 -6.52 -19.82 -9.54
N ALA A 97 -6.33 -19.54 -8.25
CA ALA A 97 -7.38 -19.63 -7.24
C ALA A 97 -8.51 -18.64 -7.55
N SER A 98 -9.74 -19.02 -7.21
CA SER A 98 -10.87 -18.10 -7.36
C SER A 98 -10.76 -16.94 -6.37
N VAL A 99 -11.34 -15.79 -6.73
CA VAL A 99 -11.40 -14.62 -5.84
C VAL A 99 -12.09 -14.99 -4.52
N ASN A 100 -13.12 -15.84 -4.57
CA ASN A 100 -13.84 -16.28 -3.37
C ASN A 100 -12.94 -17.11 -2.45
N ASP A 101 -12.18 -18.06 -3.00
CA ASP A 101 -11.26 -18.87 -2.20
C ASP A 101 -10.16 -18.02 -1.57
N LEU A 102 -9.65 -17.02 -2.31
CA LEU A 102 -8.69 -16.06 -1.78
C LEU A 102 -9.29 -15.28 -0.61
N ILE A 103 -10.49 -14.71 -0.75
CA ILE A 103 -11.16 -13.96 0.33
C ILE A 103 -11.38 -14.83 1.57
N VAL A 104 -11.88 -16.06 1.39
CA VAL A 104 -12.09 -17.01 2.50
C VAL A 104 -10.77 -17.42 3.16
N ALA A 105 -9.72 -17.63 2.36
CA ALA A 105 -8.40 -17.98 2.88
C ALA A 105 -7.80 -16.84 3.71
N TYR A 106 -7.92 -15.60 3.24
CA TYR A 106 -7.50 -14.38 3.95
C TYR A 106 -8.27 -14.16 5.26
N GLY A 107 -9.59 -14.33 5.25
CA GLY A 107 -10.44 -14.08 6.42
C GLY A 107 -10.26 -12.67 7.00
N ASP A 108 -10.43 -12.54 8.32
CA ASP A 108 -10.35 -11.25 9.03
C ASP A 108 -8.92 -10.76 9.30
N ASP A 109 -7.90 -11.52 8.88
CA ASP A 109 -6.51 -11.30 9.32
C ASP A 109 -5.91 -9.98 8.78
N GLY A 110 -6.58 -9.36 7.81
CA GLY A 110 -6.38 -7.98 7.37
C GLY A 110 -5.02 -7.72 6.72
N LEU A 111 -5.02 -7.24 5.48
CA LEU A 111 -3.79 -6.79 4.83
C LEU A 111 -3.26 -5.53 5.54
N ARG A 112 -2.03 -5.63 6.05
CA ARG A 112 -1.25 -4.51 6.57
C ARG A 112 -0.23 -4.08 5.52
N SER A 113 0.07 -2.80 5.45
CA SER A 113 1.14 -2.28 4.61
C SER A 113 2.48 -2.87 5.08
N VAL A 114 3.29 -3.39 4.14
CA VAL A 114 4.57 -4.04 4.46
C VAL A 114 5.69 -3.01 4.34
N ILE A 115 6.50 -2.87 5.39
CA ILE A 115 7.77 -2.15 5.33
C ILE A 115 8.75 -3.05 4.61
N ASP A 116 8.88 -2.84 3.30
CA ASP A 116 9.58 -3.70 2.36
C ASP A 116 11.01 -3.22 2.03
N GLY A 117 11.39 -2.02 2.49
CA GLY A 117 12.67 -1.40 2.15
C GLY A 117 12.72 -0.80 0.74
N TYR A 118 11.67 -0.97 -0.08
CA TYR A 118 11.62 -0.53 -1.47
C TYR A 118 10.57 0.56 -1.68
N PHE A 119 9.29 0.25 -1.50
CA PHE A 119 8.21 1.24 -1.52
C PHE A 119 8.12 2.00 -0.20
N PHE A 120 8.15 1.26 0.91
CA PHE A 120 8.25 1.80 2.25
C PHE A 120 9.65 1.52 2.81
N SER A 121 10.56 2.49 2.66
CA SER A 121 11.88 2.40 3.27
C SER A 121 11.83 2.51 4.80
N TYR A 122 10.84 3.22 5.33
CA TYR A 122 10.57 3.37 6.75
C TYR A 122 9.07 3.34 7.03
N TYR A 123 8.70 3.13 8.29
CA TYR A 123 7.33 3.39 8.74
C TYR A 123 6.96 4.86 8.46
N PRO A 124 5.76 5.16 7.93
CA PRO A 124 5.36 6.52 7.59
C PRO A 124 5.51 7.53 8.72
N ARG A 125 5.20 7.12 9.96
CA ARG A 125 5.48 7.91 11.17
C ARG A 125 6.94 8.38 11.24
N LEU A 126 7.89 7.46 11.08
CA LEU A 126 9.32 7.75 11.22
C LEU A 126 9.83 8.57 10.03
N ALA A 127 9.33 8.27 8.82
CA ALA A 127 9.65 9.05 7.63
C ALA A 127 9.29 10.53 7.83
N ILE A 128 8.11 10.80 8.39
CA ILE A 128 7.67 12.16 8.71
C ILE A 128 8.56 12.79 9.81
N GLN A 129 8.79 12.08 10.91
CA GLN A 129 9.59 12.58 12.02
C GLN A 129 11.04 12.93 11.63
N HIS A 130 11.63 12.17 10.71
CA HIS A 130 13.01 12.36 10.28
C HIS A 130 13.15 13.31 9.08
N GLY A 131 12.05 13.87 8.57
CA GLY A 131 12.12 14.70 7.36
C GLY A 131 12.43 13.92 6.09
N THR A 132 12.30 12.59 6.12
CA THR A 132 12.51 11.70 4.97
C THR A 132 11.18 11.37 4.27
N TYR A 133 10.30 12.37 4.21
CA TYR A 133 9.01 12.34 3.52
C TYR A 133 9.01 13.33 2.36
N ASN A 134 8.11 13.10 1.40
CA ASN A 134 7.99 13.90 0.17
C ASN A 134 7.11 15.13 0.35
#